data_AF-P20402-F1
#
_entry.id   AF-P20402-F1
#
_cell.length_a   1.000
_cell.length_b   1.000
_cell.length_c   1.000
_cell.angle_alpha   90.00
_cell.angle_beta   90.00
_cell.angle_gamma   90.00
#
_symmetry.space_group_name_H-M   'P 1'
#
loop_
_entity.id
_entity.type
_entity.pdbx_description
1 polymer ?
#
loop_
_entity_poly.entity_id
_entity_poly.type
_entity_poly.pdbx_seq_one_letter_code
_entity_poly.pdbx_strand_id
1 'polypeptide(L)'
;MDPKLLFLPRFQPVDLTPAWSQINLFEGIRFAFAIYSRDYSKPLLHFQKRWALAVLDLKENSPPIYILKQLAELLKNKVCYHPPMFVSQPDLARENDQHVFVYLSREKMQKVLKEQSITFGMEAVLATTIQPYRSELALQEMLRVHNLAWPHSRTEEPDLECFIAIFASSLFIHLLELKVTNVYGREVACTFFLRRGTENRPYDVVACGTTQFTKNALGISRPAASSPEPDLTLRLSGPDQEGEEGVMKPAAVNLKKEA
;
A
#
# COMPACT_ATOMS: atom_id res chain seq x y z
N MET A 1 -9.35 22.90 17.77
CA MET A 1 -8.56 22.85 16.52
C MET A 1 -9.34 23.55 15.43
N ASP A 2 -8.68 24.25 14.51
CA ASP A 2 -9.31 24.83 13.31
C ASP A 2 -9.86 23.70 12.43
N PRO A 3 -11.14 23.72 12.01
CA PRO A 3 -11.71 22.72 11.10
C PRO A 3 -10.88 22.53 9.82
N LYS A 4 -10.21 23.58 9.35
CA LYS A 4 -9.32 23.50 8.17
C LYS A 4 -8.17 22.52 8.37
N LEU A 5 -7.71 22.30 9.61
CA LEU A 5 -6.65 21.34 9.93
C LEU A 5 -7.15 19.89 10.02
N LEU A 6 -8.47 19.66 10.01
CA LEU A 6 -9.07 18.32 10.03
C LEU A 6 -9.19 17.73 8.62
N PHE A 7 -9.29 18.59 7.60
CA PHE A 7 -9.44 18.15 6.21
C PHE A 7 -8.10 18.20 5.48
N LEU A 8 -7.54 17.02 5.22
CA LEU A 8 -6.43 16.86 4.28
C LEU A 8 -6.87 17.41 2.91
N PRO A 9 -6.01 18.12 2.16
CA PRO A 9 -6.22 18.18 0.71
C PRO A 9 -6.39 16.74 0.17
N ARG A 10 -7.12 16.57 -0.93
CA ARG A 10 -7.25 15.27 -1.62
C ARG A 10 -6.82 15.41 -3.07
N PHE A 11 -6.07 14.43 -3.56
CA PHE A 11 -5.70 14.38 -4.96
C PHE A 11 -6.92 13.90 -5.75
N GLN A 12 -7.22 14.54 -6.87
CA GLN A 12 -8.24 14.04 -7.79
C GLN A 12 -7.61 12.92 -8.63
N PRO A 13 -8.07 11.66 -8.50
CA PRO A 13 -7.49 10.56 -9.26
C PRO A 13 -7.64 10.80 -10.76
N VAL A 14 -6.62 10.43 -11.54
CA VAL A 14 -6.71 10.45 -13.00
C VAL A 14 -7.53 9.26 -13.46
N ASP A 15 -8.66 9.53 -14.11
CA ASP A 15 -9.50 8.50 -14.73
C ASP A 15 -8.93 8.11 -16.10
N LEU A 16 -8.40 6.89 -16.17
CA LEU A 16 -7.82 6.29 -17.36
C LEU A 16 -8.71 5.20 -17.97
N THR A 17 -9.97 5.09 -17.55
CA THR A 17 -10.96 4.23 -18.22
C THR A 17 -11.12 4.53 -19.72
N PRO A 18 -10.95 5.78 -20.23
CA PRO A 18 -11.04 6.05 -21.66
C PRO A 18 -9.78 5.66 -22.47
N ALA A 19 -8.75 5.10 -21.84
CA ALA A 19 -7.51 4.74 -22.52
C ALA A 19 -7.75 3.65 -23.59
N TRP A 20 -7.54 4.00 -24.84
CA TRP A 20 -7.80 3.15 -26.00
C TRP A 20 -6.63 2.27 -26.44
N SER A 21 -5.46 2.43 -25.80
CA SER A 21 -4.28 1.60 -26.06
C SER A 21 -3.44 1.43 -24.81
N GLN A 22 -2.61 0.38 -24.78
CA GLN A 22 -1.66 0.14 -23.70
C GLN A 22 -0.61 1.26 -23.58
N ILE A 23 -0.18 1.84 -24.69
CA ILE A 23 0.77 2.97 -24.70
C ILE A 23 0.15 4.18 -24.00
N ASN A 24 -1.11 4.50 -24.30
CA ASN A 24 -1.80 5.60 -23.63
C ASN A 24 -2.02 5.33 -22.15
N LEU A 25 -2.28 4.07 -21.79
CA LEU A 25 -2.42 3.67 -20.38
C LEU A 25 -1.08 3.79 -19.62
N PHE A 26 0.03 3.36 -20.22
CA PHE A 26 1.39 3.55 -19.70
C PHE A 26 1.69 5.04 -19.47
N GLU A 27 1.50 5.86 -20.51
CA GLU A 27 1.76 7.30 -20.45
C GLU A 27 0.87 8.00 -19.42
N GLY A 28 -0.42 7.65 -19.38
CA GLY A 28 -1.38 8.19 -18.42
C GLY A 28 -1.01 7.88 -16.97
N ILE A 29 -0.60 6.65 -16.67
CA ILE A 29 -0.16 6.25 -15.33
C ILE A 29 1.12 7.00 -14.95
N ARG A 30 2.11 7.06 -15.84
CA ARG A 30 3.38 7.77 -15.61
C ARG A 30 3.12 9.26 -15.34
N PHE A 31 2.26 9.87 -16.13
CA PHE A 31 1.87 11.27 -15.98
C PHE A 31 1.14 11.52 -14.65
N ALA A 32 0.21 10.64 -14.26
CA ALA A 32 -0.53 10.77 -13.01
C ALA A 32 0.39 10.75 -11.78
N PHE A 33 1.35 9.81 -11.73
CA PHE A 33 2.34 9.77 -10.66
C PHE A 33 3.23 11.03 -10.65
N ALA A 34 3.67 11.50 -11.82
CA ALA A 34 4.48 12.72 -11.91
C ALA A 34 3.73 13.96 -11.39
N ILE A 35 2.44 14.11 -11.73
CA ILE A 35 1.60 15.19 -11.20
C ILE A 35 1.44 15.04 -9.69
N TYR A 36 1.12 13.85 -9.19
CA TYR A 36 0.94 13.63 -7.75
C TYR A 36 2.19 14.08 -6.98
N SER A 37 3.39 13.63 -7.39
CA SER A 37 4.65 13.98 -6.73
C SER A 37 5.00 15.47 -6.86
N ARG A 38 4.80 16.06 -8.05
CA ARG A 38 5.20 17.46 -8.32
C ARG A 38 4.23 18.47 -7.69
N ASP A 39 2.94 18.24 -7.90
CA ASP A 39 1.91 19.25 -7.73
C ASP A 39 1.12 19.03 -6.43
N TYR A 40 1.07 17.80 -5.90
CA TYR A 40 0.21 17.47 -4.77
C TYR A 40 0.95 17.05 -3.48
N SER A 41 2.02 16.25 -3.58
CA SER A 41 2.79 15.84 -2.40
C SER A 41 3.39 17.02 -1.64
N LYS A 42 3.78 18.10 -2.35
CA LYS A 42 4.28 19.33 -1.73
C LYS A 42 3.20 20.07 -0.92
N PRO A 43 2.02 20.40 -1.48
CA PRO A 43 0.90 20.92 -0.69
C PRO A 43 0.51 20.06 0.51
N LEU A 44 0.47 18.73 0.32
CA LEU A 44 0.14 17.77 1.36
C LEU A 44 1.16 17.83 2.52
N LEU A 45 2.46 17.80 2.20
CA LEU A 45 3.52 17.92 3.20
C LEU A 45 3.47 19.28 3.92
N HIS A 46 3.17 20.37 3.21
CA HIS A 46 3.02 21.69 3.82
C HIS A 46 1.82 21.76 4.77
N PHE A 47 0.71 21.10 4.42
CA PHE A 47 -0.43 20.94 5.32
C PHE A 47 -0.04 20.14 6.58
N GLN A 48 0.59 18.98 6.42
CA GLN A 48 1.02 18.13 7.54
C GLN A 48 2.01 18.84 8.46
N LYS A 49 2.95 19.63 7.92
CA LYS A 49 3.88 20.45 8.70
C LYS A 49 3.15 21.47 9.59
N ARG A 50 2.16 22.17 9.05
CA ARG A 50 1.36 23.14 9.81
C ARG A 50 0.55 22.45 10.92
N TRP A 51 -0.05 21.32 10.61
CA TRP A 51 -0.74 20.50 11.61
C TRP A 51 0.23 20.02 12.72
N ALA A 52 1.40 19.50 12.33
CA ALA A 52 2.40 18.98 13.27
C ALA A 52 2.87 20.08 14.23
N LEU A 53 3.21 21.27 13.73
CA LEU A 53 3.60 22.40 14.58
C LEU A 53 2.49 22.77 15.58
N ALA A 54 1.25 22.85 15.13
CA ALA A 54 0.12 23.15 16.01
C ALA A 54 -0.09 22.10 17.11
N VAL A 55 0.21 20.82 16.83
CA VAL A 55 0.14 19.73 17.82
C VAL A 55 1.31 19.76 18.79
N LEU A 56 2.52 20.07 18.32
CA LEU A 56 3.71 20.17 19.15
C LEU A 56 3.60 21.30 20.18
N ASP A 57 2.92 22.40 19.81
CA ASP A 57 2.65 23.55 20.69
C ASP A 57 1.60 23.26 21.78
N LEU A 58 0.87 22.13 21.71
CA LEU A 58 -0.11 21.78 22.74
C LEU A 58 0.58 21.50 24.08
N LYS A 59 -0.02 21.94 25.18
CA LYS A 59 0.45 21.57 26.53
C LYS A 59 0.21 20.08 26.75
N GLU A 60 1.26 19.37 27.12
CA GLU A 60 1.21 17.94 27.39
C GLU A 60 0.63 17.69 28.78
N ASN A 61 -0.69 17.49 28.84
CA ASN A 61 -1.42 17.32 30.09
C ASN A 61 -2.11 15.96 30.19
N SER A 62 -2.04 15.12 29.15
CA SER A 62 -2.68 13.80 29.14
C SER A 62 -1.98 12.84 28.15
N PRO A 63 -2.09 11.51 28.37
CA PRO A 63 -1.45 10.51 27.51
C PRO A 63 -1.79 10.62 26.01
N PRO A 64 -3.03 10.94 25.60
CA PRO A 64 -3.35 11.12 24.18
C PRO A 64 -2.53 12.24 23.51
N ILE A 65 -2.18 13.30 24.25
CA ILE A 65 -1.40 14.42 23.70
C ILE A 65 0.05 13.99 23.44
N TYR A 66 0.65 13.20 24.33
CA TYR A 66 2.00 12.66 24.14
C TYR A 66 2.10 11.82 22.86
N ILE A 67 1.13 10.93 22.62
CA ILE A 67 1.07 10.11 21.39
C ILE A 67 0.90 10.99 20.15
N LEU A 68 0.01 11.99 20.22
CA LEU A 68 -0.20 12.94 19.13
C LEU A 68 1.08 13.72 18.80
N LYS A 69 1.89 14.12 19.79
CA LYS A 69 3.17 14.80 19.58
C LYS A 69 4.21 13.90 18.90
N GLN A 70 4.29 12.62 19.29
CA GLN A 70 5.16 11.67 18.59
C GLN A 70 4.75 11.50 17.12
N LEU A 71 3.45 11.39 16.85
CA LEU A 71 2.94 11.36 15.48
C LEU A 71 3.27 12.66 14.74
N ALA A 72 3.15 13.82 15.39
CA ALA A 72 3.50 15.11 14.82
C ALA A 72 4.98 15.19 14.40
N GLU A 73 5.91 14.72 15.23
CA GLU A 73 7.34 14.68 14.86
C GLU A 73 7.61 13.84 13.61
N LEU A 74 6.95 12.68 13.49
CA LEU A 74 7.06 11.83 12.30
C LEU A 74 6.46 12.51 11.04
N LEU A 75 5.25 13.03 11.16
CA LEU A 75 4.47 13.59 10.05
C LEU A 75 4.96 14.95 9.55
N LYS A 76 5.75 15.67 10.34
CA LYS A 76 6.41 16.90 9.91
C LYS A 76 7.32 16.67 8.71
N ASN A 77 7.87 15.47 8.56
CA ASN A 77 8.89 15.17 7.55
C ASN A 77 8.47 14.09 6.55
N LYS A 78 7.31 13.43 6.75
CA LYS A 78 6.85 12.33 5.88
C LYS A 78 5.39 12.50 5.48
N VAL A 79 5.09 12.17 4.22
CA VAL A 79 3.72 12.17 3.71
C VAL A 79 2.93 11.03 4.35
N CYS A 80 1.69 11.31 4.77
CA CYS A 80 0.77 10.33 5.33
C CYS A 80 -0.57 10.45 4.60
N TYR A 81 -1.10 9.31 4.14
CA TYR A 81 -2.30 9.28 3.29
C TYR A 81 -3.60 9.47 4.04
N HIS A 82 -3.57 9.42 5.38
CA HIS A 82 -4.77 9.59 6.20
C HIS A 82 -4.51 10.52 7.40
N PRO A 83 -5.58 11.07 8.00
CA PRO A 83 -5.48 11.82 9.25
C PRO A 83 -4.88 10.95 10.36
N PRO A 84 -3.90 11.44 11.13
CA PRO A 84 -3.20 10.65 12.16
C PRO A 84 -4.02 10.35 13.42
N MET A 85 -5.22 10.92 13.55
CA MET A 85 -5.78 11.16 14.88
C MET A 85 -6.13 9.91 15.70
N PHE A 86 -6.22 8.71 15.13
CA PHE A 86 -6.75 7.54 15.86
C PHE A 86 -6.16 6.21 15.43
N VAL A 87 -4.88 6.17 15.06
CA VAL A 87 -4.28 4.94 14.53
C VAL A 87 -3.13 4.42 15.40
N SER A 88 -3.07 3.09 15.51
CA SER A 88 -1.97 2.39 16.19
C SER A 88 -0.59 2.65 15.55
N GLN A 89 -0.56 2.85 14.23
CA GLN A 89 0.64 3.13 13.44
C GLN A 89 0.29 4.06 12.28
N PRO A 90 1.09 5.09 11.94
CA PRO A 90 0.82 5.94 10.78
C PRO A 90 1.07 5.21 9.45
N ASP A 91 0.22 5.45 8.45
CA ASP A 91 0.33 4.90 7.09
C ASP A 91 1.15 5.87 6.22
N LEU A 92 2.47 5.79 6.38
CA LEU A 92 3.42 6.73 5.79
C LEU A 92 3.73 6.32 4.36
N ALA A 93 3.74 7.28 3.43
CA ALA A 93 4.30 7.10 2.11
C ALA A 93 5.72 6.52 2.21
N ARG A 94 6.03 5.47 1.46
CA ARG A 94 7.43 5.07 1.30
C ARG A 94 8.14 6.16 0.50
N GLU A 95 9.34 6.55 0.94
CA GLU A 95 10.12 7.66 0.37
C GLU A 95 10.55 7.43 -1.09
N ASN A 96 10.52 6.17 -1.56
CA ASN A 96 11.00 5.79 -2.88
C ASN A 96 9.85 5.25 -3.72
N ASP A 97 9.18 6.11 -4.48
CA ASP A 97 8.43 5.88 -5.73
C ASP A 97 7.91 4.45 -6.01
N GLN A 98 7.39 3.78 -4.99
CA GLN A 98 6.98 2.39 -5.10
C GLN A 98 5.54 2.40 -5.59
N HIS A 99 5.42 2.63 -6.90
CA HIS A 99 4.17 2.53 -7.63
C HIS A 99 3.71 1.09 -7.57
N VAL A 100 2.55 0.88 -6.96
CA VAL A 100 1.91 -0.43 -6.91
C VAL A 100 0.50 -0.31 -7.47
N PHE A 101 0.03 -1.43 -7.97
CA PHE A 101 -1.28 -1.59 -8.53
C PHE A 101 -2.09 -2.52 -7.65
N VAL A 102 -3.30 -2.10 -7.32
CA VAL A 102 -4.31 -2.97 -6.72
C VAL A 102 -5.34 -3.26 -7.79
N TYR A 103 -5.62 -4.53 -8.00
CA TYR A 103 -6.65 -4.98 -8.93
C TYR A 103 -7.97 -5.15 -8.21
N LEU A 104 -9.05 -4.82 -8.91
CA LEU A 104 -10.40 -4.83 -8.35
C LEU A 104 -11.44 -5.04 -9.45
N SER A 105 -12.63 -5.43 -9.00
CA SER A 105 -13.81 -5.52 -9.85
C SER A 105 -14.34 -4.15 -10.29
N ARG A 106 -15.12 -4.13 -11.38
CA ARG A 106 -15.82 -2.92 -11.84
C ARG A 106 -16.70 -2.30 -10.77
N GLU A 107 -17.34 -3.10 -9.94
CA GLU A 107 -18.19 -2.61 -8.85
C GLU A 107 -17.36 -1.80 -7.83
N LYS A 108 -16.24 -2.35 -7.37
CA LYS A 108 -15.32 -1.65 -6.47
C LYS A 108 -14.74 -0.39 -7.14
N MET A 109 -14.52 -0.43 -8.45
CA MET A 109 -14.00 0.70 -9.23
C MET A 109 -14.99 1.87 -9.28
N GLN A 110 -16.28 1.60 -9.46
CA GLN A 110 -17.31 2.64 -9.44
C GLN A 110 -17.35 3.38 -8.10
N LYS A 111 -17.14 2.66 -6.99
CA LYS A 111 -17.01 3.27 -5.66
C LYS A 111 -15.81 4.21 -5.59
N VAL A 112 -14.65 3.79 -6.11
CA VAL A 112 -13.45 4.62 -6.17
C VAL A 112 -13.67 5.88 -7.01
N LEU A 113 -14.30 5.76 -8.17
CA LEU A 113 -14.61 6.92 -9.04
C LEU A 113 -15.52 7.94 -8.34
N LYS A 114 -16.49 7.45 -7.56
CA LYS A 114 -17.42 8.30 -6.80
C LYS A 114 -16.75 8.97 -5.60
N GLU A 115 -15.97 8.21 -4.84
CA GLU A 115 -15.38 8.67 -3.58
C GLU A 115 -14.00 9.33 -3.75
N GLN A 116 -13.42 9.25 -4.96
CA GLN A 116 -12.08 9.71 -5.34
C GLN A 116 -10.97 9.20 -4.41
N SER A 117 -11.26 8.13 -3.67
CA SER A 117 -10.42 7.54 -2.65
C SER A 117 -10.85 6.08 -2.46
N ILE A 118 -10.01 5.30 -1.80
CA ILE A 118 -10.34 3.95 -1.38
C ILE A 118 -10.12 3.81 0.11
N THR A 119 -10.95 3.02 0.78
CA THR A 119 -10.74 2.69 2.19
C THR A 119 -10.21 1.27 2.29
N PHE A 120 -9.05 1.12 2.92
CA PHE A 120 -8.45 -0.17 3.23
C PHE A 120 -8.49 -0.38 4.74
N GLY A 121 -8.77 -1.60 5.21
CA GLY A 121 -8.77 -1.81 6.66
C GLY A 121 -9.43 -3.06 7.19
N MET A 122 -10.66 -3.38 6.78
CA MET A 122 -11.31 -4.60 7.27
C MET A 122 -10.78 -5.85 6.59
N GLU A 123 -10.44 -5.74 5.31
CA GLU A 123 -9.93 -6.83 4.49
C GLU A 123 -8.47 -6.60 4.16
N ALA A 124 -7.73 -7.70 4.03
CA ALA A 124 -6.37 -7.64 3.51
C ALA A 124 -6.41 -7.24 2.03
N VAL A 125 -5.46 -6.41 1.63
CA VAL A 125 -5.36 -5.91 0.26
C VAL A 125 -4.03 -6.34 -0.33
N LEU A 126 -4.11 -6.99 -1.48
CA LEU A 126 -2.96 -7.40 -2.26
C LEU A 126 -2.64 -6.31 -3.28
N ALA A 127 -1.40 -5.86 -3.30
CA ALA A 127 -0.87 -4.95 -4.31
C ALA A 127 0.33 -5.60 -5.01
N THR A 128 0.63 -5.16 -6.23
CA THR A 128 1.75 -5.70 -7.01
C THR A 128 2.41 -4.66 -7.89
N THR A 129 3.64 -4.95 -8.33
CA THR A 129 4.37 -4.17 -9.35
C THR A 129 4.00 -4.56 -10.79
N ILE A 130 3.17 -5.58 -10.98
CA ILE A 130 2.67 -5.91 -12.32
C ILE A 130 1.83 -4.75 -12.83
N GLN A 131 2.15 -4.28 -14.04
CA GLN A 131 1.47 -3.15 -14.64
C GLN A 131 0.18 -3.60 -15.35
N PRO A 132 -0.91 -2.80 -15.32
CA PRO A 132 -2.21 -3.17 -15.86
C PRO A 132 -2.27 -3.20 -17.40
N TYR A 133 -1.20 -2.81 -18.08
CA TYR A 133 -1.10 -2.69 -19.54
C TYR A 133 -0.07 -3.64 -20.17
N ARG A 134 0.44 -4.65 -19.44
CA ARG A 134 1.40 -5.61 -20.02
C ARG A 134 0.74 -6.46 -21.11
N SER A 135 1.04 -6.18 -22.38
CA SER A 135 0.59 -6.96 -23.54
C SER A 135 1.11 -8.37 -23.53
N GLU A 136 2.29 -8.56 -22.97
CA GLU A 136 2.93 -9.84 -22.90
C GLU A 136 2.38 -10.71 -21.77
N LEU A 137 1.39 -10.24 -21.00
CA LEU A 137 0.85 -10.97 -19.87
C LEU A 137 -0.60 -11.40 -20.08
N ALA A 138 -0.82 -12.71 -20.02
CA ALA A 138 -2.14 -13.31 -20.13
C ALA A 138 -2.97 -13.11 -18.84
N LEU A 139 -4.28 -12.94 -18.96
CA LEU A 139 -5.18 -12.86 -17.81
C LEU A 139 -5.12 -14.12 -16.94
N GLN A 140 -5.01 -15.30 -17.56
CA GLN A 140 -4.88 -16.58 -16.84
C GLN A 140 -3.59 -16.66 -16.03
N GLU A 141 -2.50 -16.09 -16.55
CA GLU A 141 -1.24 -16.02 -15.81
C GLU A 141 -1.36 -15.04 -14.64
N MET A 142 -2.04 -13.90 -14.83
CA MET A 142 -2.36 -12.97 -13.74
C MET A 142 -3.14 -13.64 -12.61
N LEU A 143 -4.18 -14.39 -12.95
CA LEU A 143 -4.95 -15.18 -11.99
C LEU A 143 -4.08 -16.18 -11.25
N ARG A 144 -3.25 -16.93 -11.98
CA ARG A 144 -2.35 -17.93 -11.39
C ARG A 144 -1.44 -17.27 -10.36
N VAL A 145 -0.76 -16.17 -10.72
CA VAL A 145 0.20 -15.53 -9.81
C VAL A 145 -0.46 -14.81 -8.65
N HIS A 146 -1.66 -14.25 -8.81
CA HIS A 146 -2.42 -13.66 -7.69
C HIS A 146 -2.85 -14.74 -6.69
N ASN A 147 -3.40 -15.85 -7.19
CA ASN A 147 -3.82 -16.97 -6.34
C ASN A 147 -2.64 -17.68 -5.67
N LEU A 148 -1.45 -17.69 -6.29
CA LEU A 148 -0.22 -18.15 -5.64
C LEU A 148 0.30 -17.18 -4.59
N ALA A 149 0.26 -15.88 -4.89
CA ALA A 149 0.74 -14.86 -3.97
C ALA A 149 -0.13 -14.80 -2.70
N TRP A 150 -1.44 -14.93 -2.84
CA TRP A 150 -2.36 -14.87 -1.72
C TRP A 150 -3.47 -15.95 -1.78
N PRO A 151 -3.14 -17.21 -1.42
CA PRO A 151 -4.09 -18.32 -1.51
C PRO A 151 -5.33 -18.19 -0.62
N HIS A 152 -5.28 -17.33 0.40
CA HIS A 152 -6.37 -17.11 1.36
C HIS A 152 -7.56 -16.33 0.77
N SER A 153 -7.37 -15.64 -0.36
CA SER A 153 -8.45 -14.96 -1.07
C SER A 153 -8.36 -15.32 -2.54
N ARG A 154 -9.25 -16.21 -2.97
CA ARG A 154 -9.29 -16.64 -4.37
C ARG A 154 -9.64 -15.45 -5.24
N THR A 155 -8.72 -15.09 -6.13
CA THR A 155 -8.90 -14.06 -7.15
C THR A 155 -9.53 -14.69 -8.38
N GLU A 156 -10.61 -14.09 -8.86
CA GLU A 156 -11.32 -14.49 -10.08
C GLU A 156 -11.16 -13.44 -11.20
N GLU A 157 -11.54 -13.79 -12.43
CA GLU A 157 -11.43 -12.85 -13.57
C GLU A 157 -12.10 -11.49 -13.31
N PRO A 158 -13.31 -11.42 -12.70
CA PRO A 158 -13.95 -10.15 -12.38
C PRO A 158 -13.11 -9.27 -11.46
N ASP A 159 -12.30 -9.84 -10.57
CA ASP A 159 -11.44 -9.09 -9.64
C ASP A 159 -10.24 -8.41 -10.32
N LEU A 160 -9.97 -8.76 -11.58
CA LEU A 160 -8.83 -8.25 -12.35
C LEU A 160 -9.25 -7.32 -13.50
N GLU A 161 -10.52 -6.95 -13.60
CA GLU A 161 -11.03 -6.10 -14.69
C GLU A 161 -10.56 -4.64 -14.59
N CYS A 162 -10.38 -4.14 -13.37
CA CYS A 162 -9.99 -2.76 -13.10
C CYS A 162 -8.75 -2.71 -12.22
N PHE A 163 -8.13 -1.54 -12.18
CA PHE A 163 -7.00 -1.28 -11.30
C PHE A 163 -7.09 0.11 -10.70
N ILE A 164 -6.44 0.28 -9.56
CA ILE A 164 -5.99 1.56 -9.04
C ILE A 164 -4.46 1.57 -8.98
N ALA A 165 -3.88 2.72 -9.27
CA ALA A 165 -2.46 3.00 -9.11
C ALA A 165 -2.29 3.87 -7.88
N ILE A 166 -1.41 3.44 -6.98
CA ILE A 166 -1.13 4.11 -5.71
C ILE A 166 0.37 4.05 -5.41
N PHE A 167 0.82 4.90 -4.51
CA PHE A 167 2.10 4.71 -3.84
C PHE A 167 1.92 3.71 -2.69
N ALA A 168 2.82 2.74 -2.55
CA ALA A 168 2.84 1.88 -1.39
C ALA A 168 3.27 2.67 -0.14
N SER A 169 2.60 2.40 0.98
CA SER A 169 2.93 2.94 2.29
C SER A 169 3.72 1.94 3.14
N SER A 170 4.08 2.36 4.35
CA SER A 170 4.66 1.51 5.39
C SER A 170 3.79 0.33 5.81
N LEU A 171 2.47 0.35 5.56
CA LEU A 171 1.57 -0.76 5.89
C LEU A 171 1.49 -1.83 4.79
N PHE A 172 1.98 -1.54 3.59
CA PHE A 172 2.19 -2.55 2.56
C PHE A 172 3.51 -3.26 2.83
N ILE A 173 3.43 -4.42 3.50
CA ILE A 173 4.61 -5.26 3.73
C ILE A 173 4.93 -6.06 2.48
N HIS A 174 6.22 -6.24 2.20
CA HIS A 174 6.65 -7.16 1.16
C HIS A 174 6.12 -8.56 1.51
N LEU A 175 5.34 -9.14 0.59
CA LEU A 175 4.82 -10.48 0.77
C LEU A 175 5.79 -11.49 0.18
N LEU A 176 6.03 -11.40 -1.13
CA LEU A 176 6.86 -12.34 -1.88
C LEU A 176 7.16 -11.83 -3.29
N GLU A 177 8.19 -12.41 -3.90
CA GLU A 177 8.48 -12.24 -5.33
C GLU A 177 8.11 -13.51 -6.09
N LEU A 178 7.45 -13.36 -7.24
CA LEU A 178 7.11 -14.47 -8.12
C LEU A 178 7.68 -14.23 -9.51
N LYS A 179 7.90 -15.34 -10.22
CA LYS A 179 8.19 -15.30 -11.65
C LYS A 179 6.90 -15.46 -12.44
N VAL A 180 6.65 -14.50 -13.31
CA VAL A 180 5.54 -14.48 -14.24
C VAL A 180 6.04 -14.87 -15.61
N THR A 181 5.38 -15.81 -16.27
CA THR A 181 5.73 -16.24 -17.63
C THR A 181 4.94 -15.40 -18.62
N ASN A 182 5.64 -14.64 -19.45
CA ASN A 182 4.98 -13.86 -20.49
C ASN A 182 4.55 -14.75 -21.69
N VAL A 183 3.79 -14.20 -22.63
CA VAL A 183 3.31 -14.90 -23.83
C VAL A 183 4.43 -15.44 -24.73
N TYR A 184 5.66 -14.97 -24.55
CA TYR A 184 6.85 -15.44 -25.26
C TYR A 184 7.63 -16.52 -24.49
N GLY A 185 7.09 -17.01 -23.37
CA GLY A 185 7.73 -18.01 -22.50
C GLY A 185 8.88 -17.47 -21.65
N ARG A 186 9.10 -16.15 -21.61
CA ARG A 186 10.14 -15.53 -20.78
C ARG A 186 9.61 -15.27 -19.37
N GLU A 187 10.42 -15.59 -18.37
CA GLU A 187 10.12 -15.28 -16.97
C GLU A 187 10.52 -13.84 -16.63
N VAL A 188 9.60 -13.11 -15.98
CA VAL A 188 9.84 -11.77 -15.44
C VAL A 188 9.48 -11.79 -13.96
N ALA A 189 10.37 -11.27 -13.10
CA ALA A 189 10.08 -11.13 -11.68
C ALA A 189 9.01 -10.06 -11.44
N CYS A 190 8.10 -10.33 -10.53
CA CYS A 190 7.16 -9.37 -9.99
C CYS A 190 7.11 -9.48 -8.47
N THR A 191 6.72 -8.39 -7.83
CA THR A 191 6.68 -8.30 -6.37
C THR A 191 5.25 -8.11 -5.94
N PHE A 192 4.86 -8.82 -4.89
CA PHE A 192 3.58 -8.67 -4.23
C PHE A 192 3.77 -8.06 -2.84
N PHE A 193 2.84 -7.18 -2.48
CA PHE A 193 2.75 -6.55 -1.19
C PHE A 193 1.40 -6.84 -0.57
N LEU A 194 1.39 -7.10 0.73
CA LEU A 194 0.17 -7.29 1.48
C LEU A 194 0.00 -6.12 2.45
N ARG A 195 -1.15 -5.46 2.37
CA ARG A 195 -1.62 -4.63 3.47
C ARG A 195 -2.62 -5.44 4.28
N ARG A 196 -2.29 -5.71 5.54
CA ARG A 196 -3.18 -6.48 6.43
C ARG A 196 -4.38 -5.66 6.86
N GLY A 197 -5.51 -6.35 7.05
CA GLY A 197 -6.70 -5.74 7.65
C GLY A 197 -6.43 -5.41 9.13
N THR A 198 -6.60 -4.14 9.50
CA THR A 198 -6.40 -3.61 10.86
C THR A 198 -7.47 -2.58 11.17
N GLU A 199 -7.47 -1.47 10.46
CA GLU A 199 -8.37 -0.34 10.67
C GLU A 199 -8.73 0.29 9.31
N ASN A 200 -9.99 0.69 9.13
CA ASN A 200 -10.44 1.39 7.94
C ASN A 200 -9.77 2.76 7.83
N ARG A 201 -8.95 2.93 6.79
CA ARG A 201 -8.24 4.19 6.52
C ARG A 201 -8.39 4.58 5.07
N PRO A 202 -8.74 5.85 4.79
CA PRO A 202 -8.76 6.36 3.44
C PRO A 202 -7.35 6.36 2.86
N TYR A 203 -7.27 6.14 1.56
CA TYR A 203 -6.04 6.08 0.79
C TYR A 203 -6.22 6.89 -0.49
N ASP A 204 -5.21 7.69 -0.82
CA ASP A 204 -5.18 8.47 -2.05
C ASP A 204 -5.04 7.52 -3.25
N VAL A 205 -5.89 7.73 -4.26
CA VAL A 205 -5.79 7.04 -5.54
C VAL A 205 -5.14 7.99 -6.53
N VAL A 206 -4.02 7.59 -7.13
CA VAL A 206 -3.30 8.42 -8.09
C VAL A 206 -3.95 8.33 -9.47
N ALA A 207 -4.22 7.10 -9.91
CA ALA A 207 -4.94 6.85 -11.14
C ALA A 207 -5.77 5.60 -11.02
N CYS A 208 -6.74 5.45 -11.90
CA CYS A 208 -7.63 4.30 -11.92
C CYS A 208 -8.08 4.03 -13.35
N GLY A 209 -8.35 2.78 -13.70
CA GLY A 209 -8.75 2.44 -15.06
C GLY A 209 -9.08 0.96 -15.26
N THR A 210 -9.34 0.61 -16.52
CA THR A 210 -9.58 -0.78 -16.95
C THR A 210 -8.26 -1.45 -17.31
N THR A 211 -8.12 -2.74 -16.96
CA THR A 211 -6.93 -3.51 -17.33
C THR A 211 -6.94 -3.89 -18.81
N GLN A 212 -5.75 -4.11 -19.38
CA GLN A 212 -5.54 -4.39 -20.79
C GLN A 212 -4.75 -5.70 -20.99
N PHE A 213 -4.99 -6.70 -20.12
CA PHE A 213 -4.36 -8.02 -20.22
C PHE A 213 -4.87 -8.81 -21.42
N THR A 214 -4.01 -9.65 -21.99
CA THR A 214 -4.39 -10.50 -23.12
C THR A 214 -5.27 -11.66 -22.65
N LYS A 215 -6.47 -11.79 -23.22
CA LYS A 215 -7.38 -12.92 -22.93
C LYS A 215 -6.97 -14.23 -23.60
N ASN A 216 -6.36 -14.15 -24.79
CA ASN A 216 -6.16 -15.30 -25.69
C ASN A 216 -4.70 -15.71 -25.87
N ALA A 217 -3.89 -15.72 -24.81
CA ALA A 217 -2.58 -16.38 -24.92
C ALA A 217 -2.83 -17.89 -24.95
N LEU A 218 -2.68 -18.52 -26.12
CA LEU A 218 -2.58 -19.97 -26.25
C LEU A 218 -1.50 -20.44 -25.29
N GLY A 219 -1.93 -20.96 -24.13
CA GLY A 219 -1.07 -21.25 -23.01
C GLY A 219 0.01 -22.23 -23.41
N ILE A 220 1.26 -21.79 -23.37
CA ILE A 220 2.37 -22.70 -23.18
C ILE A 220 2.17 -23.25 -21.77
N SER A 221 1.46 -24.37 -21.67
CA SER A 221 1.22 -25.07 -20.41
C SER A 221 2.55 -25.50 -19.83
N ARG A 222 3.00 -24.79 -18.79
CA ARG A 222 4.14 -25.22 -18.00
C ARG A 222 3.77 -26.53 -17.30
N PRO A 223 4.62 -27.58 -17.34
CA PRO A 223 4.43 -28.76 -16.50
C PRO A 223 4.39 -28.33 -15.04
N ALA A 224 3.46 -28.90 -14.26
CA ALA A 224 3.30 -28.65 -12.85
C ALA A 224 4.61 -28.98 -12.10
N ALA A 225 5.49 -27.99 -11.95
CA ALA A 225 6.56 -28.08 -10.98
C ALA A 225 5.90 -27.98 -9.60
N SER A 226 6.17 -28.98 -8.76
CA SER A 226 5.74 -29.02 -7.36
C SER A 226 6.07 -27.68 -6.69
N SER A 227 5.04 -26.88 -6.43
CA SER A 227 5.19 -25.63 -5.72
C SER A 227 5.67 -25.97 -4.31
N PRO A 228 6.85 -25.50 -3.87
CA PRO A 228 7.18 -25.59 -2.45
C PRO A 228 6.10 -24.78 -1.72
N GLU A 229 5.45 -25.41 -0.75
CA GLU A 229 4.57 -24.70 0.19
C GLU A 229 5.35 -23.52 0.76
N PRO A 230 4.79 -22.30 0.75
CA PRO A 230 5.45 -21.18 1.39
C PRO A 230 5.55 -21.49 2.88
N ASP A 231 6.79 -21.54 3.37
CA ASP A 231 7.08 -21.77 4.77
C ASP A 231 6.53 -20.60 5.61
N LEU A 232 5.35 -20.81 6.18
CA LEU A 232 4.68 -19.86 7.08
C LEU A 232 5.36 -19.80 8.47
N THR A 233 6.45 -20.53 8.69
CA THR A 233 7.23 -20.47 9.94
C THR A 233 8.35 -19.43 9.96
N LEU A 234 8.36 -18.48 9.01
CA LEU A 234 8.96 -17.15 9.23
C LEU A 234 8.19 -16.33 10.29
N ARG A 235 7.84 -16.97 11.41
CA ARG A 235 7.76 -16.32 12.71
C ARG A 235 9.18 -15.93 13.06
N LEU A 236 9.46 -14.64 12.87
CA LEU A 236 10.32 -13.84 13.74
C LEU A 236 11.47 -14.67 14.34
N SER A 237 12.42 -15.07 13.50
CA SER A 237 13.74 -15.50 13.97
C SER A 237 14.42 -14.25 14.55
N GLY A 238 14.00 -13.89 15.76
CA GLY A 238 14.81 -13.11 16.65
C GLY A 238 16.11 -13.87 16.88
N PRO A 239 17.26 -13.18 16.92
CA PRO A 239 18.53 -13.82 17.14
C PRO A 239 18.59 -14.28 18.60
N ASP A 240 18.20 -15.53 18.85
CA ASP A 240 18.66 -16.26 20.03
C ASP A 240 20.16 -16.55 19.81
N GLN A 241 20.95 -15.51 20.04
CA GLN A 241 22.35 -15.63 20.40
C GLN A 241 22.37 -16.35 21.75
N GLU A 242 22.45 -17.67 21.72
CA GLU A 242 23.09 -18.42 22.79
C GLU A 242 24.56 -18.01 22.81
N GLY A 243 24.86 -16.96 23.57
CA GLY A 243 26.18 -16.36 23.67
C GLY A 243 26.28 -15.55 24.96
N GLU A 244 26.57 -16.29 26.04
CA GLU A 244 27.30 -15.87 27.25
C GLU A 244 26.79 -14.64 28.04
N GLU A 245 26.28 -14.95 29.23
CA GLU A 245 26.43 -14.25 30.52
C GLU A 245 27.11 -12.87 30.51
N GLY A 246 26.34 -11.82 30.85
CA GLY A 246 26.90 -10.49 31.04
C GLY A 246 25.93 -9.45 31.60
N VAL A 247 25.40 -9.72 32.79
CA VAL A 247 24.95 -8.75 33.82
C VAL A 247 24.72 -7.30 33.37
N MET A 248 23.45 -6.89 33.24
CA MET A 248 23.00 -5.57 33.73
C MET A 248 21.48 -5.58 33.98
N LYS A 249 21.10 -5.77 35.25
CA LYS A 249 19.73 -5.57 35.75
C LYS A 249 19.34 -4.09 35.63
N PRO A 250 18.22 -3.74 34.97
CA PRO A 250 17.63 -2.42 35.11
C PRO A 250 16.92 -2.34 36.47
N ALA A 251 17.25 -1.32 37.25
CA ALA A 251 16.66 -1.03 38.54
C ALA A 251 15.16 -0.71 38.40
N ALA A 252 14.32 -1.49 39.08
CA ALA A 252 12.91 -1.21 39.24
C ALA A 252 12.74 0.05 40.11
N VAL A 253 12.22 1.13 39.53
CA VAL A 253 11.86 2.35 40.22
C VAL A 253 10.59 2.09 41.04
N ASN A 254 10.76 2.00 42.36
CA ASN A 254 9.67 1.92 43.32
C ASN A 254 8.85 3.22 43.31
N LEU A 255 7.62 3.14 42.78
CA LEU A 255 6.60 4.16 42.96
C LEU A 255 6.07 4.09 44.39
N LYS A 256 6.62 4.93 45.28
CA LYS A 256 6.03 5.22 46.59
C LYS A 256 4.70 5.94 46.37
N LYS A 257 3.62 5.33 46.86
CA LYS A 257 2.35 6.02 47.13
C LYS A 257 2.59 6.97 48.30
N GLU A 258 2.50 8.27 48.05
CA GLU A 258 2.39 9.30 49.07
C GLU A 258 0.92 9.50 49.45
N ALA A 259 0.71 9.65 50.78
CA ALA A 259 -0.51 9.98 51.54
C ALA A 259 -1.61 8.91 51.62
#